data_AF-A0A7Z1HRB6-F1
#
_entry.id   AF-A0A7Z1HRB6-F1
#
_cell.length_a   1.000
_cell.length_b   1.000
_cell.length_c   1.000
_cell.angle_alpha   90.00
_cell.angle_beta   90.00
_cell.angle_gamma   90.00
#
_symmetry.space_group_name_H-M   'P 1'
#
loop_
_entity.id
_entity.type
_entity.pdbx_description
1 polymer ?
#
loop_
_entity_poly.entity_id
_entity_poly.type
_entity_poly.pdbx_seq_one_letter_code
_entity_poly.pdbx_strand_id
1 'polypeptide(L)'
;HDSKLFPDLPEHQDNPSQLRLQHDGLATDDKARLEPMCLAEYLISGPGGMDPDIEIDDDTYDECREVLSRILEDAYTQSGTFRRLMN
;
A
#
# COMPACT_ATOMS: atom_id res chain seq x y z
N HIS A 1 21.37 -3.43 18.55
CA HIS A 1 20.04 -2.81 18.33
C HIS A 1 19.05 -3.92 18.15
N ASP A 2 18.10 -4.08 19.07
CA ASP A 2 16.96 -4.98 18.84
C ASP A 2 16.10 -4.36 17.75
N SER A 3 16.22 -4.86 16.53
CA SER A 3 15.31 -4.51 15.44
C SER A 3 13.92 -5.01 15.82
N LYS A 4 12.96 -4.10 16.01
CA LYS A 4 11.56 -4.44 16.24
C LYS A 4 11.06 -5.26 15.06
N LEU A 5 10.84 -6.55 15.28
CA LEU A 5 10.26 -7.44 14.27
C LEU A 5 8.75 -7.22 14.22
N PHE A 6 8.22 -6.92 13.04
CA PHE A 6 6.79 -6.77 12.80
C PHE A 6 6.13 -8.14 12.56
N PRO A 7 4.78 -8.22 12.65
CA PRO A 7 4.06 -9.47 12.41
C PRO A 7 4.40 -10.10 11.06
N ASP A 8 4.47 -11.42 11.03
CA ASP A 8 4.79 -12.22 9.86
C ASP A 8 3.95 -13.51 9.84
N LEU A 9 3.99 -14.22 8.72
CA LEU A 9 3.27 -15.48 8.55
C LEU A 9 4.18 -16.70 8.83
N PRO A 10 3.64 -17.82 9.31
CA PRO A 10 4.40 -19.06 9.48
C PRO A 10 5.15 -19.49 8.21
N GLU A 11 4.53 -19.30 7.05
CA GLU A 11 5.05 -19.66 5.72
C GLU A 11 6.33 -18.90 5.35
N HIS A 12 6.67 -17.82 6.05
CA HIS A 12 7.85 -17.00 5.77
C HIS A 12 9.02 -17.26 6.74
N GLN A 13 8.82 -18.02 7.82
CA GLN A 13 9.77 -18.07 8.94
C GLN A 13 11.10 -18.77 8.59
N ASP A 14 11.07 -19.80 7.74
CA ASP A 14 12.26 -20.61 7.47
C ASP A 14 13.28 -19.93 6.52
N ASN A 15 12.83 -18.93 5.76
CA ASN A 15 13.69 -18.10 4.91
C ASN A 15 13.03 -16.74 4.63
N PRO A 16 12.96 -15.85 5.63
CA PRO A 16 12.24 -14.58 5.47
C PRO A 16 12.98 -13.66 4.50
N SER A 17 12.22 -12.92 3.70
CA SER A 17 12.76 -11.91 2.80
C SER A 17 13.55 -10.87 3.58
N GLN A 18 14.87 -10.84 3.40
CA GLN A 18 15.76 -9.90 4.07
C GLN A 18 15.49 -8.45 3.64
N LEU A 19 15.10 -8.23 2.39
CA LEU A 19 14.72 -6.91 1.91
C LEU A 19 13.46 -6.39 2.60
N ARG A 20 12.46 -7.25 2.86
CA ARG A 20 11.28 -6.89 3.65
C ARG A 20 11.68 -6.48 5.07
N LEU A 21 12.50 -7.30 5.75
CA LEU A 21 12.96 -7.02 7.12
C LEU A 21 13.80 -5.74 7.21
N GLN A 22 14.60 -5.43 6.17
CA GLN A 22 15.33 -4.17 6.08
C GLN A 22 14.39 -2.97 5.91
N HIS A 23 13.38 -3.08 5.05
CA HIS A 23 12.38 -2.02 4.85
C HIS A 23 11.51 -1.81 6.11
N ASP A 24 11.20 -2.88 6.83
CA ASP A 24 10.53 -2.83 8.12
C ASP A 24 11.31 -1.98 9.15
N GLY A 25 12.63 -1.92 9.04
CA GLY A 25 13.47 -1.03 9.84
C GLY A 25 13.30 0.47 9.53
N LEU A 26 12.70 0.81 8.39
CA LEU A 26 12.43 2.18 7.94
C LEU A 26 10.95 2.54 8.15
N ALA A 27 10.04 1.71 7.65
CA ALA A 27 8.59 1.89 7.70
C ALA A 27 8.03 1.41 9.05
N THR A 28 8.08 2.28 10.07
CA THR A 28 7.81 1.89 11.47
C THR A 28 6.49 2.40 12.05
N ASP A 29 5.88 3.41 11.42
CA ASP A 29 4.66 4.06 11.91
C ASP A 29 3.40 3.27 11.52
N ASP A 30 2.84 2.50 12.46
CA ASP A 30 1.64 1.67 12.26
C ASP A 30 0.32 2.38 12.59
N LYS A 31 0.34 3.69 12.85
CA LYS A 31 -0.83 4.46 13.29
C LYS A 31 -1.72 4.84 12.11
N ALA A 32 -3.03 4.86 12.34
CA ALA A 32 -4.00 5.38 11.39
C ALA A 32 -4.04 6.92 11.50
N ARG A 33 -3.21 7.60 10.69
CA ARG A 33 -3.10 9.07 10.67
C ARG A 33 -3.57 9.72 9.37
N LEU A 34 -3.75 8.92 8.32
CA LEU A 34 -4.31 9.35 7.04
C LEU A 34 -5.80 9.00 7.00
N GLU A 35 -6.60 9.83 6.33
CA GLU A 35 -8.01 9.57 6.06
C GLU A 35 -8.16 8.46 5.01
N PRO A 36 -8.77 7.30 5.33
CA PRO A 36 -8.83 6.14 4.44
C PRO A 36 -9.48 6.43 3.07
N MET A 37 -10.54 7.25 3.06
CA MET A 37 -11.26 7.62 1.83
C MET A 37 -10.44 8.50 0.88
N CYS A 38 -9.34 9.10 1.34
CA CYS A 38 -8.47 9.95 0.53
C CYS A 38 -7.21 9.23 0.02
N LEU A 39 -7.00 7.95 0.35
CA LEU A 39 -5.75 7.25 0.02
C LEU A 39 -5.51 7.12 -1.49
N ALA A 40 -6.57 6.97 -2.29
CA ALA A 40 -6.45 6.94 -3.74
C ALA A 40 -5.93 8.27 -4.31
N GLU A 41 -6.29 9.40 -3.70
CA GLU A 41 -5.82 10.74 -4.11
C GLU A 41 -4.37 10.98 -3.73
N TYR A 42 -3.90 10.41 -2.63
CA TYR A 42 -2.49 10.48 -2.26
C TYR A 42 -1.60 9.63 -3.16
N LEU A 43 -2.13 8.52 -3.68
CA LEU A 43 -1.36 7.57 -4.49
C LEU A 43 -1.39 7.90 -5.99
N ILE A 44 -2.50 8.41 -6.51
CA ILE A 44 -2.74 8.54 -7.96
C ILE A 44 -3.09 9.97 -8.31
N SER A 45 -2.33 10.54 -9.25
CA SER A 45 -2.58 11.88 -9.78
C SER A 45 -3.69 11.93 -10.85
N GLY A 46 -3.85 10.87 -11.64
CA GLY A 46 -4.77 10.82 -12.78
C GLY A 46 -4.55 9.58 -13.66
N PRO A 47 -5.30 9.44 -14.77
CA PRO A 47 -5.10 8.36 -15.74
C PRO A 47 -3.74 8.47 -16.45
N GLY A 48 -3.14 7.32 -16.77
CA GLY A 48 -1.87 7.25 -17.49
C GLY A 48 -1.37 5.81 -17.64
N GLY A 49 -1.06 5.42 -18.88
CA GLY A 49 -0.48 4.13 -19.20
C GLY A 49 1.05 4.11 -19.08
N MET A 50 1.64 2.93 -19.29
CA MET A 50 3.10 2.79 -19.41
C MET A 50 3.62 3.37 -20.73
N ASP A 51 2.85 3.20 -21.80
CA ASP A 51 3.12 3.79 -23.11
C ASP A 51 2.44 5.16 -23.17
N PRO A 52 3.20 6.27 -23.31
CA PRO A 52 2.62 7.61 -23.37
C PRO A 52 1.79 7.85 -24.64
N ASP A 53 1.97 7.05 -25.70
CA ASP A 53 1.23 7.21 -26.96
C ASP A 53 -0.19 6.61 -26.88
N ILE A 54 -0.48 5.84 -25.83
CA ILE A 54 -1.77 5.18 -25.63
C ILE A 54 -2.50 5.85 -24.45
N GLU A 55 -3.60 6.54 -24.77
CA GLU A 55 -4.49 7.10 -23.76
C GLU A 55 -5.29 6.02 -23.06
N ILE A 56 -5.60 6.25 -21.78
CA ILE A 56 -6.46 5.37 -20.98
C ILE A 56 -7.90 5.85 -21.14
N ASP A 57 -8.81 4.90 -21.29
CA ASP A 57 -10.24 5.17 -21.32
C ASP A 57 -10.73 5.69 -19.95
N ASP A 58 -11.44 6.81 -19.98
CA ASP A 58 -11.88 7.52 -18.76
C ASP A 58 -12.87 6.67 -17.93
N ASP A 59 -13.82 5.99 -18.58
CA ASP A 59 -14.79 5.12 -17.90
C ASP A 59 -14.08 3.95 -17.19
N THR A 60 -13.13 3.31 -17.90
CA THR A 60 -12.32 2.23 -17.34
C THR A 60 -11.44 2.72 -16.18
N TYR A 61 -10.88 3.93 -16.28
CA TYR A 61 -10.11 4.54 -15.20
C TYR A 61 -10.98 4.75 -13.95
N ASP A 62 -12.18 5.31 -14.11
CA ASP A 62 -13.09 5.57 -12.99
C ASP A 62 -13.54 4.28 -12.30
N GLU A 63 -13.89 3.24 -13.06
CA GLU A 63 -14.22 1.91 -12.51
C GLU A 63 -13.05 1.32 -11.71
N CYS A 64 -11.83 1.40 -12.26
CA CYS A 64 -10.63 0.94 -11.56
C CYS A 64 -10.36 1.74 -10.30
N ARG A 65 -10.50 3.06 -10.37
CA ARG A 65 -10.24 3.98 -9.26
C ARG A 65 -11.22 3.78 -8.12
N GLU A 66 -12.50 3.53 -8.41
CA GLU A 66 -13.52 3.24 -7.40
C GLU A 66 -13.17 1.97 -6.61
N VAL A 67 -12.88 0.88 -7.32
CA VAL A 67 -12.53 -0.40 -6.68
C VAL A 67 -11.24 -0.28 -5.89
N LEU A 68 -10.22 0.37 -6.44
CA LEU A 68 -8.96 0.61 -5.76
C LEU A 68 -9.16 1.42 -4.47
N SER A 69 -9.96 2.47 -4.50
CA SER A 69 -10.23 3.31 -3.32
C SER A 69 -10.78 2.48 -2.16
N ARG A 70 -11.73 1.58 -2.45
CA ARG A 70 -12.31 0.68 -1.43
C ARG A 70 -11.29 -0.31 -0.89
N ILE A 71 -10.46 -0.89 -1.75
CA ILE A 71 -9.41 -1.82 -1.33
C ILE A 71 -8.38 -1.11 -0.44
N LEU A 72 -7.97 0.11 -0.78
CA LEU A 72 -7.04 0.91 0.02
C LEU A 72 -7.64 1.28 1.38
N GLU A 73 -8.92 1.67 1.41
CA GLU A 73 -9.65 1.95 2.65
C GLU A 73 -9.68 0.71 3.56
N ASP A 74 -10.05 -0.45 3.03
CA ASP A 74 -10.07 -1.70 3.78
C ASP A 74 -8.67 -2.10 4.27
N ALA A 75 -7.65 -2.00 3.41
CA ALA A 75 -6.28 -2.34 3.77
C ALA A 75 -5.73 -1.43 4.88
N TYR A 76 -5.97 -0.11 4.79
CA TYR A 76 -5.48 0.85 5.77
C TYR A 76 -6.21 0.77 7.10
N THR A 77 -7.51 0.50 7.10
CA THR A 77 -8.27 0.33 8.35
C THR A 77 -7.93 -1.00 9.05
N GLN A 78 -7.73 -2.08 8.29
CA GLN A 78 -7.63 -3.43 8.84
C GLN A 78 -6.18 -3.93 9.05
N SER A 79 -5.19 -3.41 8.30
CA SER A 79 -3.81 -3.91 8.35
C SER A 79 -2.81 -2.86 8.85
N GLY A 80 -2.28 -3.07 10.06
CA GLY A 80 -1.18 -2.26 10.59
C GLY A 80 0.10 -2.35 9.76
N THR A 81 0.38 -3.50 9.14
CA THR A 81 1.52 -3.66 8.22
C THR A 81 1.32 -2.81 6.97
N PHE A 82 0.11 -2.73 6.43
CA PHE A 82 -0.19 -1.86 5.29
C PHE A 82 -0.03 -0.38 5.67
N ARG A 83 -0.55 0.02 6.84
CA ARG A 83 -0.40 1.41 7.33
C ARG A 83 1.06 1.86 7.35
N ARG A 84 1.97 1.00 7.82
CA ARG A 84 3.42 1.32 7.83
C ARG A 84 4.00 1.66 6.47
N LEU A 85 3.52 1.01 5.41
CA LEU A 85 4.00 1.23 4.05
C LEU A 85 3.37 2.47 3.41
N MET A 86 2.11 2.76 3.74
CA MET A 86 1.37 3.89 3.18
C MET A 86 1.68 5.22 3.88
N ASN A 87 2.07 5.18 5.15
CA ASN A 87 2.37 6.33 6.00
C ASN A 87 3.68 7.03 5.62
#